data_AF-A0A928WBM6-F1
#
_entry.id   AF-A0A928WBM6-F1
#
_cell.length_a   1.000
_cell.length_b   1.000
_cell.length_c   1.000
_cell.angle_alpha   90.00
_cell.angle_beta   90.00
_cell.angle_gamma   90.00
#
_symmetry.space_group_name_H-M   'P 1'
#
loop_
_entity.id
_entity.type
_entity.pdbx_description
1 polymer ?
#
loop_
_entity_poly.entity_id
_entity_poly.type
_entity_poly.pdbx_seq_one_letter_code
_entity_poly.pdbx_strand_id
1 'polypeptide(L)'
;MPHQTFFNLPDKKRKAITDLAIAEFANNDYKNASITKIVKQAKIAKGSFYQYFEDKKELYLYLVDLASKEKLAFMRQAQPPETNMGFFPYLRWLFRGRAEIRVK
;
A
#
# COMPACT_ATOMS: atom_id res chain seq x y z
N MET A 1 -3.73 -2.62 -12.75
CA MET A 1 -4.68 -2.64 -11.60
C MET A 1 -5.05 -4.09 -11.38
N PRO A 2 -5.15 -4.58 -10.13
CA PRO A 2 -5.41 -6.01 -9.88
C PRO A 2 -6.64 -6.50 -10.63
N HIS A 3 -6.61 -7.74 -11.07
CA HIS A 3 -7.74 -8.35 -11.76
C HIS A 3 -8.98 -8.41 -10.86
N GLN A 4 -10.18 -8.41 -11.45
CA GLN A 4 -11.45 -8.46 -10.71
C GLN A 4 -11.55 -9.67 -9.75
N THR A 5 -10.93 -10.79 -10.14
CA THR A 5 -10.78 -12.01 -9.34
C THR A 5 -10.15 -11.77 -7.97
N PHE A 6 -9.24 -10.80 -7.84
CA PHE A 6 -8.65 -10.42 -6.56
C PHE A 6 -9.68 -9.73 -5.65
N PHE A 7 -10.49 -8.84 -6.22
CA PHE A 7 -11.52 -8.12 -5.48
C PHE A 7 -12.70 -9.02 -5.08
N ASN A 8 -12.95 -10.08 -5.85
CA ASN A 8 -13.96 -11.10 -5.54
C ASN A 8 -13.54 -12.07 -4.42
N LEU A 9 -12.31 -11.98 -3.91
CA LEU A 9 -11.89 -12.78 -2.75
C LEU A 9 -12.65 -12.35 -1.48
N PRO A 10 -12.91 -13.29 -0.56
CA PRO A 10 -13.37 -12.94 0.78
C PRO A 10 -12.43 -11.92 1.42
N ASP A 11 -12.98 -10.91 2.09
CA ASP A 11 -12.22 -9.77 2.62
C ASP A 11 -11.03 -10.20 3.49
N LYS A 12 -11.22 -11.22 4.33
CA LYS A 12 -10.15 -11.79 5.16
C LYS A 12 -8.96 -12.30 4.33
N LYS A 13 -9.23 -12.95 3.19
CA LYS A 13 -8.20 -13.49 2.30
C LYS A 13 -7.51 -12.38 1.52
N ARG A 14 -8.29 -11.42 1.00
CA ARG A 14 -7.76 -10.24 0.32
C ARG A 14 -6.83 -9.45 1.24
N LYS A 15 -7.28 -9.18 2.47
CA LYS A 15 -6.48 -8.51 3.50
C LYS A 15 -5.21 -9.28 3.85
N ALA A 16 -5.29 -10.59 4.05
CA ALA A 16 -4.11 -11.40 4.35
C ALA A 16 -3.04 -11.32 3.25
N ILE A 17 -3.45 -11.38 1.97
CA ILE A 17 -2.52 -11.24 0.83
C ILE A 17 -1.88 -9.84 0.83
N THR A 18 -2.69 -8.79 1.01
CA THR A 18 -2.20 -7.40 1.08
C THR A 18 -1.21 -7.21 2.22
N ASP A 19 -1.53 -7.67 3.43
CA ASP A 19 -0.67 -7.51 4.61
C ASP A 19 0.67 -8.24 4.43
N LEU A 20 0.65 -9.46 3.88
CA LEU A 20 1.86 -10.24 3.60
C LEU A 20 2.72 -9.61 2.50
N ALA A 21 2.09 -9.05 1.47
CA ALA A 21 2.80 -8.34 0.42
C ALA A 21 3.47 -7.07 0.96
N ILE A 22 2.78 -6.27 1.79
CA ILE A 22 3.36 -5.12 2.48
C ILE A 22 4.56 -5.56 3.32
N ALA A 23 4.42 -6.63 4.11
CA ALA A 23 5.51 -7.14 4.93
C ALA A 23 6.72 -7.58 4.09
N GLU A 24 6.51 -8.21 2.92
CA GLU A 24 7.59 -8.61 2.04
C GLU A 24 8.34 -7.40 1.46
N PHE A 25 7.62 -6.38 0.96
CA PHE A 25 8.23 -5.15 0.42
C PHE A 25 8.78 -4.20 1.49
N ALA A 26 8.35 -4.31 2.74
CA ALA A 26 8.92 -3.57 3.86
C ALA A 26 10.27 -4.15 4.31
N ASN A 27 10.48 -5.45 4.13
CA ASN A 27 11.70 -6.15 4.56
C ASN A 27 12.70 -6.39 3.42
N ASN A 28 12.32 -6.14 2.17
CA ASN A 28 13.15 -6.36 1.00
C ASN A 28 12.93 -5.24 0.00
N ASP A 29 13.99 -4.82 -0.69
CA ASP A 29 13.83 -3.93 -1.83
C ASP A 29 12.97 -4.58 -2.94
N TYR A 30 12.52 -3.76 -3.89
CA TYR A 30 11.66 -4.23 -4.99
C TYR A 30 12.27 -5.41 -5.76
N LYS A 31 13.60 -5.44 -5.95
CA LYS A 31 14.28 -6.49 -6.72
C LYS A 31 14.23 -7.83 -5.97
N ASN A 32 14.48 -7.80 -4.68
CA ASN A 32 14.62 -8.96 -3.80
C ASN A 32 13.28 -9.48 -3.24
N ALA A 33 12.22 -8.67 -3.25
CA ALA A 33 10.88 -9.11 -2.85
C ALA A 33 10.38 -10.30 -3.69
N SER A 34 9.86 -11.34 -3.01
CA SER A 34 9.52 -12.63 -3.60
C SER A 34 8.01 -12.93 -3.57
N ILE A 35 7.38 -12.98 -4.76
CA ILE A 35 6.00 -13.46 -4.92
C ILE A 35 5.84 -14.86 -4.34
N THR A 36 6.81 -15.75 -4.59
CA THR A 36 6.78 -17.14 -4.10
C THR A 36 6.67 -17.19 -2.57
N LYS A 37 7.36 -16.28 -1.86
CA LYS A 37 7.31 -16.21 -0.41
C LYS A 37 5.96 -15.67 0.08
N ILE A 38 5.42 -14.64 -0.58
CA ILE A 38 4.09 -14.08 -0.28
C ILE A 38 3.01 -15.17 -0.41
N VAL A 39 2.95 -15.85 -1.56
CA VAL A 39 1.90 -16.86 -1.81
C VAL A 39 2.02 -18.07 -0.88
N LYS A 40 3.25 -18.47 -0.53
CA LYS A 40 3.51 -19.56 0.42
C LYS A 40 2.99 -19.20 1.81
N GLN A 41 3.26 -17.99 2.30
CA GLN A 41 2.76 -17.53 3.60
C GLN A 41 1.24 -17.33 3.59
N ALA A 42 0.68 -16.86 2.46
CA ALA A 42 -0.76 -16.70 2.27
C ALA A 42 -1.51 -18.03 2.08
N LYS A 43 -0.80 -19.17 2.03
CA LYS A 43 -1.34 -20.51 1.78
C LYS A 43 -2.16 -20.57 0.49
N ILE A 44 -1.67 -19.93 -0.58
CA ILE A 44 -2.27 -19.99 -1.92
C ILE A 44 -1.25 -20.53 -2.93
N ALA A 45 -1.75 -21.17 -4.00
CA ALA A 45 -0.91 -21.63 -5.08
C ALA A 45 -0.30 -20.45 -5.84
N LYS A 46 0.93 -20.60 -6.35
CA LYS A 46 1.58 -19.58 -7.18
C LYS A 46 0.76 -19.23 -8.43
N GLY A 47 0.05 -20.20 -9.02
CA GLY A 47 -0.86 -19.95 -10.13
C GLY A 47 -2.02 -19.00 -9.78
N SER A 48 -2.50 -19.04 -8.53
CA SER A 48 -3.56 -18.12 -8.07
C SER A 48 -3.08 -16.67 -8.02
N PHE A 49 -1.80 -16.41 -7.79
CA PHE A 49 -1.26 -15.05 -7.87
C PHE A 49 -1.48 -14.45 -9.25
N TYR A 50 -1.18 -15.21 -10.31
CA TYR A 50 -1.34 -14.73 -11.69
C TYR A 50 -2.80 -14.60 -12.13
N GLN A 51 -3.72 -15.20 -11.37
CA GLN A 51 -5.14 -14.90 -11.54
C GLN A 51 -5.50 -13.52 -10.98
N TYR A 52 -4.79 -13.03 -9.95
CA TYR A 52 -5.06 -11.78 -9.22
C TYR A 52 -4.25 -10.59 -9.74
N PHE A 53 -3.01 -10.82 -10.15
CA PHE A 53 -2.07 -9.80 -10.60
C PHE A 53 -1.31 -10.29 -11.82
N GLU A 54 -1.04 -9.40 -12.78
CA GLU A 54 -0.21 -9.70 -13.95
C GLU A 54 1.22 -10.09 -13.53
N ASP A 55 1.82 -9.29 -12.65
CA ASP A 55 3.20 -9.47 -12.23
C ASP A 55 3.50 -8.84 -10.85
N LYS A 56 4.78 -8.83 -10.46
CA LYS A 56 5.25 -8.20 -9.21
C LYS A 56 5.04 -6.69 -9.21
N LYS A 57 5.17 -6.05 -10.37
CA LYS A 57 5.04 -4.60 -10.53
C LYS A 57 3.62 -4.17 -10.27
N GLU A 58 2.65 -4.90 -10.78
CA GLU A 58 1.24 -4.61 -10.55
C GLU A 58 0.85 -4.73 -9.08
N LEU A 59 1.29 -5.79 -8.40
CA LEU A 59 1.12 -5.91 -6.95
C LEU A 59 1.73 -4.70 -6.23
N TYR A 60 2.97 -4.33 -6.57
CA TYR A 60 3.65 -3.19 -5.96
C TYR A 60 2.88 -1.87 -6.16
N LEU A 61 2.45 -1.58 -7.39
CA LEU A 61 1.68 -0.37 -7.70
C LEU A 61 0.33 -0.34 -6.98
N TYR A 62 -0.33 -1.50 -6.84
CA TYR A 62 -1.56 -1.60 -6.06
C TYR A 62 -1.33 -1.23 -4.58
N LEU A 63 -0.23 -1.68 -3.98
CA LEU A 63 0.10 -1.30 -2.59
C LEU A 63 0.41 0.19 -2.46
N VAL A 64 1.08 0.79 -3.44
CA VAL A 64 1.35 2.24 -3.47
C VAL A 64 0.05 3.05 -3.58
N ASP A 65 -0.88 2.61 -4.42
CA ASP A 65 -2.21 3.23 -4.53
C ASP A 65 -3.00 3.11 -3.22
N LEU A 66 -2.97 1.93 -2.58
CA LEU A 66 -3.60 1.72 -1.28
C LEU A 66 -3.02 2.66 -0.20
N ALA A 67 -1.70 2.74 -0.12
CA ALA A 67 -1.03 3.64 0.82
C ALA A 67 -1.36 5.12 0.53
N SER A 68 -1.48 5.49 -0.74
CA SER A 68 -1.86 6.85 -1.15
C SER A 68 -3.29 7.19 -0.71
N LYS A 69 -4.22 6.24 -0.87
CA LYS A 69 -5.62 6.39 -0.42
C LYS A 69 -5.74 6.49 1.09
N GLU A 70 -5.05 5.63 1.83
CA GLU A 70 -4.99 5.69 3.31
C GLU A 70 -4.41 7.02 3.79
N LYS A 71 -3.31 7.48 3.17
CA LYS A 71 -2.73 8.78 3.46
C LYS A 71 -3.70 9.93 3.18
N LEU A 72 -4.41 9.90 2.05
CA LEU A 72 -5.42 10.90 1.72
C LEU A 72 -6.58 10.89 2.72
N ALA A 73 -7.05 9.72 3.16
CA ALA A 73 -8.10 9.59 4.16
C ALA A 73 -7.66 10.16 5.51
N PHE A 74 -6.42 9.88 5.94
CA PHE A 74 -5.83 10.47 7.14
C PHE A 74 -5.71 12.00 7.02
N MET A 75 -5.24 12.51 5.88
CA MET A 75 -5.13 13.95 5.65
C MET A 75 -6.48 14.66 5.63
N ARG A 76 -7.56 14.03 5.16
CA ARG A 76 -8.91 14.61 5.22
C ARG A 76 -9.40 14.84 6.65
N GLN A 77 -8.89 14.08 7.61
CA GLN A 77 -9.21 14.24 9.04
C GLN A 77 -8.24 15.19 9.75
N ALA A 78 -7.08 15.46 9.15
CA ALA A 78 -6.10 16.39 9.70
C ALA A 78 -6.54 17.83 9.44
N GLN A 79 -6.88 18.55 10.50
CA GLN A 79 -7.07 19.99 10.44
C GLN A 79 -5.71 20.69 10.55
N PRO A 80 -5.49 21.81 9.84
CA PRO A 80 -4.33 22.64 10.11
C PRO A 80 -4.36 23.07 11.58
N PRO A 81 -3.22 23.05 12.30
CA PRO A 81 -3.16 23.36 13.72
C PRO A 81 -3.63 24.77 14.07
N GLU A 82 -3.64 25.69 13.10
CA GLU A 82 -4.12 27.06 13.28
C GLU A 82 -4.96 27.52 12.08
N THR A 83 -6.09 28.16 12.37
CA THR A 83 -7.06 28.64 11.38
C THR A 83 -6.58 29.89 10.62
N ASN A 84 -5.49 30.54 11.08
CA ASN A 84 -4.97 31.79 10.52
C ASN A 84 -3.54 31.66 9.98
N MET A 85 -3.19 30.48 9.44
CA MET A 85 -1.88 30.26 8.83
C MET A 85 -1.73 31.06 7.52
N GLY A 86 -0.60 31.73 7.35
CA GLY A 86 -0.22 32.31 6.06
C GLY A 86 -0.04 31.25 4.97
N PHE A 87 -0.08 31.67 3.70
CA PHE A 87 -0.05 30.77 2.54
C PHE A 87 1.13 29.78 2.54
N PHE A 88 2.37 30.24 2.76
CA PHE A 88 3.54 29.36 2.75
C PHE A 88 3.68 28.47 3.99
N PRO A 89 3.37 28.92 5.22
CA PRO A 89 3.20 28.03 6.37
C PRO A 89 2.16 26.93 6.13
N TYR A 90 1.03 27.28 5.50
CA TYR A 90 0.00 26.31 5.13
C TYR A 90 0.53 25.30 4.09
N LEU A 91 1.21 25.75 3.03
CA LEU A 91 1.88 24.85 2.08
C LEU A 91 2.93 23.97 2.78
N ARG A 92 3.74 24.52 3.68
CA ARG A 92 4.71 23.75 4.45
C ARG A 92 4.03 22.71 5.32
N TRP A 93 2.91 23.03 5.97
CA TRP A 93 2.12 22.07 6.74
C TRP A 93 1.54 20.98 5.83
N LEU A 94 0.96 21.32 4.67
CA LEU A 94 0.52 20.35 3.66
C LEU A 94 1.67 19.41 3.23
N PHE A 95 2.86 19.96 3.03
CA PHE A 95 4.05 19.21 2.68
C PHE A 95 4.73 18.52 3.88
N ARG A 96 4.44 18.87 5.14
CA ARG A 96 5.02 18.28 6.36
C ARG A 96 4.07 17.33 7.08
N GLY A 97 2.76 17.35 6.82
CA GLY A 97 1.84 16.25 7.14
C GLY A 97 2.26 14.91 6.50
N ARG A 98 3.32 14.95 5.68
CA ARG A 98 4.13 13.81 5.28
C ARG A 98 4.91 13.22 6.47
N ALA A 99 4.41 12.10 6.96
CA ALA A 99 5.18 10.87 6.99
C ALA A 99 6.53 10.88 7.75
N GLU A 100 6.51 10.47 9.02
CA GLU A 100 7.57 9.60 9.56
C GLU A 100 7.52 8.20 8.91
N ILE A 101 7.39 8.13 7.58
CA ILE A 101 7.69 6.89 6.87
C ILE A 101 9.21 6.85 6.84
N ARG A 102 9.80 6.32 7.91
CA ARG A 102 11.17 5.79 7.85
C ARG A 102 11.12 4.59 6.91
N VAL A 103 11.28 4.84 5.61
CA VAL A 103 11.80 3.81 4.72
C VAL A 103 13.23 3.57 5.21
N LYS A 104 13.47 2.41 5.80
CA LYS A 104 14.82 1.97 6.15
C LYS A 104 15.67 1.83 4.89
#